data_AF-A0A4Y2VPG5-F1
#
_entry.id   AF-A0A4Y2VPG5-F1
#
_cell.length_a   1.000
_cell.length_b   1.000
_cell.length_c   1.000
_cell.angle_alpha   90.00
_cell.angle_beta   90.00
_cell.angle_gamma   90.00
#
_symmetry.space_group_name_H-M   'P 1'
#
loop_
_entity.id
_entity.type
_entity.pdbx_description
1 polymer ?
#
loop_
_entity_poly.entity_id
_entity_poly.type
_entity_poly.pdbx_seq_one_letter_code
_entity_poly.pdbx_strand_id
1 'polypeptide(L)' 'MVNICCVPYCKGNYKTGPKVSVYSFPKEDELRQRWIISIGRKNFEPSKNSK' A
#
# COMPACT_ATOMS: atom_id res chain seq x y z
N MET A 1 -1.96 7.69 -13.57
CA MET A 1 -1.70 6.48 -12.76
C MET A 1 -2.77 6.38 -11.69
N VAL A 2 -3.41 5.22 -11.54
CA VAL A 2 -4.36 4.99 -10.45
C VAL A 2 -3.56 4.49 -9.25
N ASN A 3 -3.53 5.27 -8.17
CA ASN A 3 -2.86 4.87 -6.94
C ASN A 3 -3.82 4.01 -6.11
N ILE A 4 -3.71 2.69 -6.28
CA ILE A 4 -4.56 1.71 -5.60
C ILE A 4 -3.89 1.28 -4.30
N CYS A 5 -4.68 1.15 -3.22
CA CYS A 5 -4.16 0.67 -1.96
C CYS A 5 -3.74 -0.80 -2.05
N CYS A 6 -2.55 -1.13 -1.56
CA CYS A 6 -1.97 -2.47 -1.54
C CYS A 6 -2.31 -3.27 -0.27
N VAL A 7 -3.05 -2.69 0.68
CA VAL A 7 -3.53 -3.38 1.87
C VAL A 7 -4.62 -4.39 1.49
N PRO A 8 -4.53 -5.65 1.94
CA PRO A 8 -5.57 -6.65 1.74
C PRO A 8 -6.96 -6.12 2.11
N TYR A 9 -7.96 -6.42 1.28
CA TYR A 9 -9.35 -5.99 1.45
C TYR A 9 -9.63 -4.48 1.37
N CYS A 10 -8.60 -3.63 1.28
CA CYS A 10 -8.80 -2.21 1.01
C CYS A 10 -9.25 -2.02 -0.44
N LYS A 11 -10.42 -1.41 -0.63
CA LYS A 11 -10.96 -1.03 -1.95
C LYS A 11 -10.73 0.46 -2.27
N GLY A 12 -9.81 1.12 -1.56
CA GLY A 12 -9.48 2.52 -1.78
C GLY A 12 -8.97 2.76 -3.21
N ASN A 13 -9.58 3.73 -3.89
CA ASN A 13 -9.25 4.15 -5.26
C ASN A 13 -9.46 3.09 -6.36
N TYR A 14 -10.16 2.00 -6.08
CA TYR A 14 -10.68 1.11 -7.12
C TYR A 14 -11.73 1.84 -7.99
N LYS A 15 -12.06 1.30 -9.18
CA LYS A 15 -13.04 1.92 -10.10
C LYS A 15 -14.38 2.22 -9.42
N THR A 16 -14.84 1.31 -8.56
CA THR A 16 -16.10 1.38 -7.81
C THR A 16 -15.91 1.67 -6.33
N GLY A 17 -14.66 1.90 -5.90
CA GLY A 17 -14.32 2.08 -4.49
C GLY A 17 -14.31 3.54 -4.05
N PRO A 18 -14.33 3.79 -2.73
CA PRO A 18 -14.20 5.15 -2.20
C PRO A 18 -12.88 5.78 -2.65
N LYS A 19 -12.91 7.07 -2.96
CA LYS A 19 -11.70 7.85 -3.20
C LYS A 19 -11.07 8.19 -1.87
N VAL A 20 -9.86 7.70 -1.64
CA VAL A 20 -9.14 7.87 -0.38
C VAL A 20 -7.71 8.33 -0.67
N SER A 21 -7.14 9.10 0.25
CA SER A 21 -5.72 9.43 0.21
C SER A 21 -4.91 8.15 0.44
N VAL A 22 -3.96 7.88 -0.46
CA VAL A 22 -3.03 6.76 -0.35
C VAL A 22 -1.61 7.31 -0.33
N TYR A 23 -0.76 6.71 0.49
CA TYR A 23 0.56 7.25 0.80
C TYR A 23 1.65 6.33 0.27
N SER A 24 2.78 6.91 -0.12
CA SER A 24 3.93 6.09 -0.50
C SER A 24 4.57 5.48 0.75
N PHE A 25 5.19 4.32 0.57
CA PHE A 25 6.04 3.73 1.60
C PHE A 25 7.13 4.73 2.02
N PRO A 26 7.46 4.79 3.32
CA PRO A 26 8.53 5.64 3.82
C PRO A 26 9.89 5.22 3.25
N LYS A 27 10.81 6.18 3.15
CA LYS A 27 12.20 5.94 2.69
C LYS A 27 13.06 5.26 3.75
N GLU A 28 12.72 5.44 5.02
CA GLU A 28 13.45 4.86 6.14
C GLU A 28 13.18 3.36 6.24
N ASP A 29 14.24 2.56 6.25
CA ASP A 29 14.13 1.11 6.11
C ASP A 29 13.40 0.45 7.28
N GLU A 30 13.66 0.86 8.53
CA GLU A 30 12.95 0.29 9.69
C GLU A 30 11.44 0.53 9.62
N LEU A 31 11.05 1.77 9.33
CA LEU A 31 9.64 2.13 9.23
C LEU A 31 8.98 1.44 8.03
N ARG A 32 9.70 1.33 6.92
CA ARG A 32 9.25 0.60 5.73
C ARG A 32 9.02 -0.88 6.01
N GLN A 33 9.94 -1.53 6.73
CA GLN A 33 9.78 -2.92 7.15
C GLN A 33 8.58 -3.10 8.08
N ARG A 34 8.38 -2.19 9.06
CA ARG A 34 7.20 -2.21 9.93
C ARG A 34 5.89 -2.13 9.15
N TRP A 35 5.84 -1.28 8.12
CA TRP A 35 4.67 -1.18 7.23
C TRP A 35 4.44 -2.47 6.45
N ILE A 36 5.48 -3.05 5.83
CA ILE A 36 5.39 -4.30 5.07
C ILE A 36 4.90 -5.45 5.96
N ILE A 37 5.44 -5.58 7.18
CA ILE A 37 5.01 -6.57 8.16
C ILE A 37 3.53 -6.36 8.53
N SER A 38 3.12 -5.10 8.75
CA SER A 38 1.75 -4.76 9.14
C SER A 38 0.71 -5.04 8.05
N ILE A 39 1.11 -5.04 6.77
CA ILE A 39 0.24 -5.44 5.65
C ILE A 39 -0.11 -6.93 5.70
N GLY A 40 0.74 -7.75 6.32
CA GLY A 40 0.47 -9.18 6.56
C GLY A 40 0.42 -10.03 5.28
N ARG A 41 0.95 -9.55 4.16
CA ARG A 41 1.08 -10.34 2.93
C ARG A 41 2.41 -11.09 2.92
N LYS A 42 2.35 -12.41 2.73
CA LYS A 42 3.56 -13.23 2.52
C LYS A 42 4.28 -12.78 1.24
N ASN A 43 5.58 -12.57 1.33
CA ASN A 43 6.47 -12.18 0.22
C ASN A 43 6.02 -10.90 -0.51
N PHE A 44 5.48 -9.92 0.22
CA PHE A 44 5.08 -8.66 -0.39
C PHE A 44 6.26 -7.72 -0.59
N GLU A 45 6.57 -7.44 -1.85
CA GLU A 45 7.55 -6.43 -2.23
C GLU A 45 6.82 -5.18 -2.76
N PRO A 46 6.85 -4.05 -2.02
CA PRO A 46 6.23 -2.83 -2.49
C PRO A 46 6.96 -2.29 -3.72
N SER A 47 6.23 -2.17 -4.83
CA SER A 47 6.69 -1.53 -6.05
C SER A 47 6.51 -0.01 -5.98
N LYS A 48 7.04 0.74 -6.95
CA LYS A 48 6.81 2.19 -7.09
C LYS A 48 5.31 2.57 -7.15
N ASN A 49 4.48 1.64 -7.61
CA ASN A 49 3.03 1.83 -7.74
C ASN A 49 2.26 1.36 -6.50
N SER A 50 2.91 0.69 -5.55
CA SER A 50 2.28 0.24 -4.31
C SER A 50 2.14 1.41 -3.34
N LYS A 51 0.92 1.59 -2.82
CA LYS A 51 0.50 2.68 -1.94
C LYS A 51 -0.45 2.16 -0.86
#